data_AF-A0A383DVW8-F1
#
_entry.id   AF-A0A383DVW8-F1
#
_cell.length_a   1.000
_cell.length_b   1.000
_cell.length_c   1.000
_cell.angle_alpha   90.00
_cell.angle_beta   90.00
_cell.angle_gamma   90.00
#
_symmetry.space_group_name_H-M   'P 1'
#
loop_
_entity.id
_entity.type
_entity.pdbx_description
1 polymer ?
#
loop_
_entity_poly.entity_id
_entity_poly.type
_entity_poly.pdbx_seq_one_letter_code
_entity_poly.pdbx_strand_id
1 'polypeptide(L)'
;SHFRYRFVEQMAVARATFKLPLPSENPDNIKGHPGFLPWSINEHYLKLVSAFSYLKVFEEQGTAAEIANAHANVIYRMGILSHFVGDTSQPLHTTKHYNGWVDENPKEYTVSRRFHAWIDGGFFKATASPDRTALLGRLKPAGLIKRPEARDDASGQFQAIMKYVLAQHQLVEPLYQLEKEKKLSPDTPAAGRVFLEGQLLKGSKMLGNLWFTAWKEAPPDRFLQSYLAKRKLE
;
A
#
# COMPACT_ATOMS: atom_id res chain seq x y z
N SER A 1 10.51 1.92 12.60
CA SER A 1 10.28 2.44 11.22
C SER A 1 11.64 2.56 10.59
N HIS A 2 11.83 2.19 9.31
CA HIS A 2 13.14 2.32 8.61
C HIS A 2 13.30 3.79 8.15
N PHE A 3 13.31 4.61 9.19
CA PHE A 3 13.49 6.04 9.34
C PHE A 3 12.91 6.94 8.25
N ARG A 4 11.57 7.03 8.22
CA ARG A 4 10.86 8.11 7.50
C ARG A 4 11.45 9.49 7.80
N TYR A 5 11.81 9.75 9.06
CA TYR A 5 12.46 11.02 9.44
C TYR A 5 13.85 11.19 8.83
N ARG A 6 14.69 10.15 8.84
CA ARG A 6 16.00 10.17 8.16
C ARG A 6 15.85 10.42 6.66
N PHE A 7 14.84 9.84 6.03
CA PHE A 7 14.52 10.12 4.63
C PHE A 7 14.15 11.60 4.43
N VAL A 8 13.31 12.17 5.29
CA VAL A 8 12.97 13.61 5.25
C VAL A 8 14.20 14.49 5.44
N GLU A 9 15.08 14.17 6.39
CA GLU A 9 16.35 14.88 6.62
C GLU A 9 17.24 14.83 5.38
N GLN A 10 17.44 13.64 4.80
CA GLN A 10 18.23 13.45 3.59
C GLN A 10 17.65 14.23 2.41
N MET A 11 16.32 14.26 2.26
CA MET A 11 15.67 15.07 1.25
C MET A 11 15.89 16.57 1.46
N ALA A 12 15.77 17.06 2.69
CA ALA A 12 16.00 18.48 2.99
C ALA A 12 17.45 18.87 2.62
N VAL A 13 18.42 18.04 2.99
CA VAL A 13 19.84 18.21 2.62
C VAL A 13 20.01 18.23 1.10
N ALA A 14 19.41 17.26 0.38
CA ALA A 14 19.49 17.20 -1.08
C ALA A 14 18.87 18.45 -1.74
N ARG A 15 17.68 18.88 -1.30
CA ARG A 15 17.02 20.10 -1.83
C ARG A 15 17.88 21.34 -1.66
N ALA A 16 18.48 21.53 -0.49
CA ALA A 16 19.38 22.65 -0.22
C ALA A 16 20.64 22.58 -1.09
N THR A 17 21.25 21.39 -1.17
CA THR A 17 22.48 21.15 -1.94
C THR A 17 22.28 21.42 -3.44
N PHE A 18 21.20 20.90 -4.01
CA PHE A 18 20.89 21.01 -5.44
C PHE A 18 20.04 22.24 -5.80
N LYS A 19 19.76 23.13 -4.83
CA LYS A 19 18.94 24.35 -5.01
C LYS A 19 17.62 24.06 -5.75
N LEU A 20 16.94 22.97 -5.39
CA LEU A 20 15.72 22.55 -6.08
C LEU A 20 14.59 23.55 -5.84
N PRO A 21 13.96 24.10 -6.90
CA PRO A 21 12.92 25.11 -6.76
C PRO A 21 11.70 24.57 -6.00
N LEU A 22 11.06 25.43 -5.23
CA LEU A 22 9.75 25.13 -4.65
C LEU A 22 8.67 25.28 -5.73
N PRO A 23 7.68 24.39 -5.81
CA PRO A 23 6.58 24.54 -6.77
C PRO A 23 5.75 25.78 -6.44
N SER A 24 5.39 26.58 -7.45
CA SER A 24 4.66 27.84 -7.32
C SER A 24 3.19 27.68 -6.92
N GLU A 25 2.57 26.52 -7.17
CA GLU A 25 1.19 26.21 -6.81
C GLU A 25 1.14 25.06 -5.79
N ASN A 26 1.50 25.28 -4.52
CA ASN A 26 1.62 24.18 -3.54
C ASN A 26 0.82 24.45 -2.24
N PRO A 27 -0.51 24.69 -2.31
CA PRO A 27 -1.29 25.13 -1.15
C PRO A 27 -1.37 24.06 -0.04
N ASP A 28 -1.21 22.80 -0.40
CA ASP A 28 -1.18 21.63 0.49
C ASP A 28 0.24 21.22 0.91
N ASN A 29 1.27 21.92 0.42
CA ASN A 29 2.69 21.68 0.69
C ASN A 29 3.20 20.27 0.27
N ILE A 30 2.48 19.53 -0.57
CA ILE A 30 2.89 18.17 -0.99
C ILE A 30 3.59 18.13 -2.35
N LYS A 31 3.38 19.11 -3.24
CA LYS A 31 3.99 19.11 -4.57
C LYS A 31 5.52 19.16 -4.46
N GLY A 32 6.19 18.48 -5.38
CA GLY A 32 7.65 18.42 -5.43
C GLY A 32 8.31 17.63 -4.29
N HIS A 33 7.51 16.90 -3.50
CA HIS A 33 7.98 15.99 -2.47
C HIS A 33 7.49 14.56 -2.79
N PRO A 34 8.33 13.54 -2.63
CA PRO A 34 7.87 12.17 -2.70
C PRO A 34 6.96 11.88 -1.50
N GLY A 35 5.90 11.11 -1.76
CA GLY A 35 5.03 10.60 -0.71
C GLY A 35 5.71 9.54 0.16
N PHE A 36 5.03 9.15 1.24
CA PHE A 36 5.55 8.18 2.21
C PHE A 36 4.99 6.76 2.05
N LEU A 37 4.39 6.44 0.90
CA LEU A 37 3.64 5.20 0.68
C LEU A 37 4.37 3.91 1.16
N PRO A 38 5.65 3.67 0.81
CA PRO A 38 6.37 2.50 1.31
C PRO A 38 6.53 2.46 2.84
N TRP A 39 6.77 3.62 3.45
CA TRP A 39 6.88 3.75 4.91
C TRP A 39 5.54 3.54 5.59
N SER A 40 4.45 4.10 5.05
CA SER A 40 3.09 3.91 5.56
C SER A 40 2.72 2.43 5.58
N ILE A 41 2.93 1.70 4.48
CA ILE A 41 2.67 0.25 4.44
C ILE A 41 3.48 -0.48 5.51
N ASN A 42 4.76 -0.17 5.62
CA ASN A 42 5.63 -0.84 6.59
C ASN A 42 5.23 -0.53 8.05
N GLU A 43 4.94 0.72 8.36
CA GLU A 43 4.52 1.14 9.71
C GLU A 43 3.17 0.54 10.09
N HIS A 44 2.21 0.51 9.16
CA HIS A 44 0.92 -0.12 9.40
C HIS A 44 1.01 -1.65 9.48
N TYR A 45 1.92 -2.28 8.72
CA TYR A 45 2.25 -3.69 8.89
C TYR A 45 2.79 -3.98 10.29
N LEU A 46 3.76 -3.20 10.79
CA LEU A 46 4.31 -3.40 12.14
C LEU A 46 3.26 -3.16 13.24
N LYS A 47 2.37 -2.17 13.05
CA LYS A 47 1.21 -1.96 13.95
C LYS A 47 0.26 -3.16 13.94
N LEU A 48 0.06 -3.81 12.79
CA LEU A 48 -0.74 -5.02 12.70
C LEU A 48 -0.05 -6.21 13.38
N VAL A 49 1.27 -6.37 13.22
CA VAL A 49 2.06 -7.38 13.97
C VAL A 49 1.85 -7.19 15.47
N SER A 50 2.00 -5.97 15.97
CA SER A 50 1.78 -5.65 17.39
C SER A 50 0.34 -5.93 17.84
N ALA A 51 -0.67 -5.64 17.02
CA ALA A 51 -2.05 -5.98 17.34
C ALA A 51 -2.26 -7.50 17.48
N PHE A 52 -1.66 -8.31 16.60
CA PHE A 52 -1.66 -9.76 16.73
C PHE A 52 -0.89 -10.25 17.96
N SER A 53 0.22 -9.59 18.32
CA SER A 53 0.98 -9.90 19.54
C SER A 53 0.15 -9.74 20.81
N TYR A 54 -0.66 -8.67 20.86
CA TYR A 54 -1.58 -8.42 21.97
C TYR A 54 -2.74 -9.42 21.98
N LEU A 55 -3.34 -9.70 20.82
CA LEU A 55 -4.43 -10.66 20.70
C LEU A 55 -4.03 -12.03 21.26
N LYS A 56 -2.84 -12.55 20.90
CA LYS A 56 -2.34 -13.84 21.41
C LYS A 56 -2.30 -13.90 22.95
N VAL A 57 -1.85 -12.82 23.59
CA VAL A 57 -1.76 -12.76 25.05
C VAL A 57 -3.15 -12.66 25.69
N PHE A 58 -4.06 -11.88 25.09
CA PHE A 58 -5.43 -11.79 25.58
C PHE A 58 -6.21 -13.11 25.41
N GLU A 59 -6.00 -13.85 24.32
CA GLU A 59 -6.62 -15.17 24.12
C GLU A 59 -6.23 -16.17 25.21
N GLU A 60 -5.02 -16.05 25.78
CA GLU A 60 -4.53 -16.91 26.86
C GLU A 60 -4.93 -16.41 28.27
N GLN A 61 -4.95 -15.09 28.49
CA GLN A 61 -4.97 -14.52 29.85
C GLN A 61 -5.98 -13.39 30.06
N GLY A 62 -6.61 -12.91 28.99
CA GLY A 62 -7.57 -11.82 29.01
C GLY A 62 -8.99 -12.26 29.38
N THR A 63 -9.83 -11.26 29.63
CA THR A 63 -11.28 -11.43 29.75
C THR A 63 -11.94 -11.49 28.36
N ALA A 64 -13.19 -11.95 28.29
CA ALA A 64 -13.95 -11.97 27.04
C ALA A 64 -14.05 -10.59 26.37
N ALA A 65 -14.19 -9.53 27.17
CA ALA A 65 -14.24 -8.15 26.67
C ALA A 65 -12.89 -7.69 26.10
N GLU A 66 -11.78 -8.05 26.75
CA GLU A 66 -10.42 -7.73 26.25
C GLU A 66 -10.11 -8.45 24.95
N ILE A 67 -10.50 -9.73 24.83
CA ILE A 67 -10.36 -10.51 23.60
C ILE A 67 -11.18 -9.88 22.47
N ALA A 68 -12.45 -9.55 22.73
CA ALA A 68 -13.31 -8.90 21.73
C ALA A 68 -12.73 -7.56 21.24
N ASN A 69 -12.21 -6.74 22.17
CA ASN A 69 -11.55 -5.48 21.84
C ASN A 69 -10.25 -5.70 21.04
N ALA A 70 -9.47 -6.73 21.36
CA ALA A 70 -8.26 -7.08 20.62
C ALA A 70 -8.58 -7.51 19.18
N HIS A 71 -9.63 -8.31 18.98
CA HIS A 71 -10.11 -8.65 17.62
C HIS A 71 -10.54 -7.40 16.84
N ALA A 72 -11.30 -6.50 17.45
CA ALA A 72 -11.72 -5.25 16.80
C ALA A 72 -10.50 -4.39 16.40
N ASN A 73 -9.49 -4.30 17.26
CA ASN A 73 -8.23 -3.61 16.96
C ASN A 73 -7.49 -4.25 15.77
N VAL A 74 -7.41 -5.58 15.72
CA VAL A 74 -6.81 -6.30 14.58
C VAL A 74 -7.56 -5.97 13.28
N ILE A 75 -8.89 -6.06 13.26
CA ILE A 75 -9.72 -5.74 12.08
C ILE A 75 -9.49 -4.29 11.64
N TYR A 76 -9.46 -3.35 12.57
CA TYR A 76 -9.16 -1.95 12.27
C TYR A 76 -7.77 -1.79 11.64
N ARG A 77 -6.73 -2.40 12.22
CA ARG A 77 -5.36 -2.32 11.66
C ARG A 77 -5.26 -2.98 10.30
N MET A 78 -5.95 -4.11 10.09
CA MET A 78 -6.06 -4.76 8.78
C MET A 78 -6.66 -3.79 7.76
N GLY A 79 -7.77 -3.12 8.10
CA GLY A 79 -8.43 -2.15 7.23
C GLY A 79 -7.55 -0.96 6.83
N ILE A 80 -6.82 -0.37 7.79
CA ILE A 80 -5.92 0.75 7.49
C ILE A 80 -4.76 0.31 6.59
N LEU A 81 -4.19 -0.88 6.82
CA LEU A 81 -3.15 -1.43 5.95
C LEU A 81 -3.68 -1.68 4.53
N SER A 82 -4.94 -2.14 4.38
CA SER A 82 -5.58 -2.36 3.08
C SER A 82 -5.59 -1.14 2.20
N HIS A 83 -5.82 0.05 2.77
CA HIS A 83 -5.89 1.30 2.01
C HIS A 83 -4.57 1.54 1.26
N PHE A 84 -3.45 1.58 1.99
CA PHE A 84 -2.14 1.85 1.37
C PHE A 84 -1.68 0.76 0.40
N VAL A 85 -1.97 -0.51 0.70
CA VAL A 85 -1.63 -1.62 -0.20
C VAL A 85 -2.51 -1.59 -1.47
N GLY A 86 -3.78 -1.26 -1.32
CA GLY A 86 -4.73 -1.07 -2.41
C GLY A 86 -4.30 0.06 -3.35
N ASP A 87 -4.02 1.24 -2.79
CA ASP A 87 -3.55 2.40 -3.55
C ASP A 87 -2.26 2.09 -4.32
N THR A 88 -1.32 1.39 -3.69
CA THR A 88 -0.08 0.97 -4.37
C THR A 88 -0.35 0.14 -5.61
N SER A 89 -1.38 -0.70 -5.60
CA SER A 89 -1.76 -1.51 -6.77
C SER A 89 -2.22 -0.68 -7.96
N GLN A 90 -2.53 0.60 -7.77
CA GLN A 90 -2.90 1.50 -8.84
C GLN A 90 -1.63 2.27 -9.31
N PRO A 91 -1.10 2.04 -10.52
CA PRO A 91 0.19 2.57 -10.94
C PRO A 91 0.36 4.09 -10.79
N LEU A 92 -0.71 4.87 -10.98
CA LEU A 92 -0.69 6.34 -10.85
C LEU A 92 -0.41 6.81 -9.42
N HIS A 93 -0.62 5.98 -8.38
CA HIS A 93 -0.23 6.29 -6.99
C HIS A 93 1.27 6.14 -6.73
N THR A 94 2.07 5.77 -7.75
CA THR A 94 3.52 5.54 -7.63
C THR A 94 4.35 6.49 -8.50
N THR A 95 3.76 7.55 -9.05
CA THR A 95 4.41 8.45 -10.01
C THR A 95 4.02 9.90 -9.80
N LYS A 96 4.87 10.82 -10.27
CA LYS A 96 4.53 12.25 -10.40
C LYS A 96 3.50 12.53 -11.51
N HIS A 97 3.36 11.61 -12.47
CA HIS A 97 2.37 11.67 -13.55
C HIS A 97 1.02 11.12 -13.08
N TYR A 98 0.59 11.42 -11.85
CA TYR A 98 -0.58 10.77 -11.25
C TYR A 98 -1.89 11.29 -11.84
N ASN A 99 -1.95 12.56 -12.24
CA ASN A 99 -3.12 13.22 -12.83
C ASN A 99 -3.04 13.37 -14.36
N GLY A 100 -2.10 12.72 -15.04
CA GLY A 100 -1.76 13.04 -16.43
C GLY A 100 -0.26 13.24 -16.58
N TRP A 101 0.25 13.07 -17.79
CA TRP A 101 1.67 13.22 -18.06
C TRP A 101 2.10 14.66 -17.80
N VAL A 102 3.29 14.81 -17.22
CA VAL A 102 3.92 16.10 -16.92
C VAL A 102 5.35 16.06 -17.46
N ASP A 103 5.96 17.22 -17.66
CA ASP A 103 7.28 17.36 -18.30
C ASP A 103 7.27 16.97 -19.80
N GLU A 104 8.45 16.67 -20.36
CA GLU A 104 8.60 16.25 -21.75
C GLU A 104 7.74 15.01 -22.06
N ASN A 105 6.99 15.09 -23.15
CA ASN A 105 6.02 14.07 -23.54
C ASN A 105 6.19 13.63 -25.01
N PRO A 106 7.36 13.07 -25.39
CA PRO A 106 7.62 12.66 -26.79
C PRO A 106 6.73 11.50 -27.24
N LYS A 107 6.14 10.76 -26.29
CA LYS A 107 5.20 9.67 -26.55
C LYS A 107 3.75 10.15 -26.62
N GLU A 108 3.49 11.45 -26.44
CA GLU A 108 2.16 12.08 -26.54
C GLU A 108 1.09 11.39 -25.67
N TYR A 109 1.47 11.02 -24.45
CA TYR A 109 0.54 10.49 -23.47
C TYR A 109 -0.47 11.55 -23.01
N THR A 110 -1.62 11.11 -22.49
CA THR A 110 -2.67 12.05 -22.04
C THR A 110 -2.14 13.00 -20.97
N VAL A 111 -2.47 14.28 -21.12
CA VAL A 111 -2.22 15.33 -20.11
C VAL A 111 -3.50 15.68 -19.33
N SER A 112 -4.56 14.89 -19.52
CA SER A 112 -5.87 15.13 -18.90
C SER A 112 -5.81 14.95 -17.39
N ARG A 113 -6.07 16.05 -16.66
CA ARG A 113 -6.15 16.10 -15.18
C ARG A 113 -7.17 15.16 -14.55
N ARG A 114 -8.02 14.52 -15.35
CA ARG A 114 -9.05 13.57 -14.93
C ARG A 114 -8.59 12.11 -14.97
N PHE A 115 -7.40 11.83 -15.52
CA PHE A 115 -6.94 10.45 -15.73
C PHE A 115 -6.85 9.65 -14.43
N HIS A 116 -6.38 10.26 -13.34
CA HIS A 116 -6.35 9.62 -12.02
C HIS A 116 -7.72 9.10 -11.57
N ALA A 117 -8.69 10.01 -11.51
CA ALA A 117 -10.05 9.71 -11.07
C ALA A 117 -10.76 8.73 -12.01
N TRP A 118 -10.40 8.74 -13.29
CA TRP A 118 -10.88 7.75 -14.25
C TRP A 118 -10.42 6.34 -13.86
N ILE A 119 -9.14 6.16 -13.55
CA ILE A 119 -8.59 4.84 -13.18
C ILE A 119 -9.04 4.39 -11.78
N ASP A 120 -9.15 5.30 -10.82
CA ASP A 120 -9.56 4.99 -9.44
C ASP A 120 -11.01 4.48 -9.33
N GLY A 121 -11.81 4.64 -10.37
CA GLY A 121 -13.14 4.02 -10.41
C GLY A 121 -14.05 4.50 -11.52
N GLY A 122 -13.74 5.63 -12.18
CA GLY A 122 -14.50 6.14 -13.32
C GLY A 122 -14.69 5.08 -14.42
N PHE A 123 -13.62 4.34 -14.76
CA PHE A 123 -13.65 3.27 -15.75
C PHE A 123 -14.69 2.19 -15.41
N PHE A 124 -14.69 1.66 -14.18
CA PHE A 124 -15.63 0.62 -13.78
C PHE A 124 -17.06 1.15 -13.66
N LYS A 125 -17.25 2.40 -13.24
CA LYS A 125 -18.56 3.07 -13.22
C LYS A 125 -19.15 3.26 -14.62
N ALA A 126 -18.31 3.60 -15.59
CA ALA A 126 -18.72 3.86 -16.96
C ALA A 126 -18.83 2.59 -17.83
N THR A 127 -18.31 1.46 -17.36
CA THR A 127 -18.35 0.18 -18.09
C THR A 127 -19.20 -0.84 -17.34
N ALA A 128 -18.59 -1.57 -16.41
CA ALA A 128 -19.25 -2.50 -15.50
C ALA A 128 -18.38 -2.73 -14.26
N SER A 129 -19.02 -2.92 -13.12
CA SER A 129 -18.33 -3.32 -11.89
C SER A 129 -17.54 -4.62 -12.07
N PRO A 130 -16.41 -4.81 -11.37
CA PRO A 130 -15.71 -6.09 -11.37
C PRO A 130 -16.59 -7.20 -10.80
N ASP A 131 -16.57 -8.38 -11.43
CA ASP A 131 -17.24 -9.56 -10.88
C ASP A 131 -16.43 -10.12 -9.71
N ARG A 132 -16.94 -9.91 -8.50
CA ARG A 132 -16.31 -10.38 -7.27
C ARG A 132 -16.12 -11.89 -7.24
N THR A 133 -17.10 -12.68 -7.70
CA THR A 133 -17.03 -14.15 -7.66
C THR A 133 -15.94 -14.64 -8.61
N ALA A 134 -15.89 -14.11 -9.82
CA ALA A 134 -14.85 -14.45 -10.79
C ALA A 134 -13.45 -14.05 -10.29
N LEU A 135 -13.31 -12.88 -9.66
CA LEU A 135 -12.03 -12.45 -9.09
C LEU A 135 -11.59 -13.34 -7.92
N LEU A 136 -12.52 -13.70 -7.01
CA LEU A 136 -12.22 -14.61 -5.91
C LEU A 136 -11.75 -15.98 -6.43
N GLY A 137 -12.36 -16.51 -7.49
CA GLY A 137 -11.95 -17.77 -8.13
C GLY A 137 -10.53 -17.73 -8.73
N ARG A 138 -9.99 -16.53 -9.00
CA ARG A 138 -8.63 -16.34 -9.54
C ARG A 138 -7.59 -16.04 -8.45
N LEU A 139 -8.01 -15.75 -7.22
CA LEU A 139 -7.10 -15.44 -6.13
C LEU A 139 -6.38 -16.71 -5.65
N LYS A 140 -5.08 -16.55 -5.38
CA LYS A 140 -4.28 -17.59 -4.74
C LYS A 140 -4.30 -17.41 -3.22
N PRO A 141 -4.35 -18.49 -2.41
CA PRO A 141 -4.26 -18.41 -0.95
C PRO A 141 -3.06 -17.57 -0.49
N ALA A 142 -3.21 -16.85 0.62
CA ALA A 142 -2.14 -16.06 1.20
C ALA A 142 -0.94 -16.94 1.59
N GLY A 143 0.27 -16.38 1.51
CA GLY A 143 1.49 -17.05 1.91
C GLY A 143 2.48 -16.07 2.54
N LEU A 144 3.50 -16.61 3.20
CA LEU A 144 4.55 -15.80 3.81
C LEU A 144 5.30 -14.96 2.76
N ILE A 145 5.57 -13.71 3.09
CA ILE A 145 6.39 -12.84 2.25
C ILE A 145 7.85 -13.29 2.38
N LYS A 146 8.45 -13.68 1.25
CA LYS A 146 9.90 -13.87 1.17
C LYS A 146 10.59 -12.51 1.28
N ARG A 147 11.48 -12.38 2.25
CA ARG A 147 12.23 -11.14 2.52
C ARG A 147 13.70 -11.34 2.17
N PRO A 148 14.35 -10.37 1.51
CA PRO A 148 15.80 -10.33 1.42
C PRO A 148 16.42 -10.22 2.82
N GLU A 149 17.73 -10.44 2.88
CA GLU A 149 18.51 -10.12 4.07
C GLU A 149 18.39 -8.63 4.41
N ALA A 150 18.35 -8.33 5.72
CA ALA A 150 18.31 -6.95 6.18
C ALA A 150 19.62 -6.23 5.85
N ARG A 151 19.53 -4.94 5.62
CA ARG A 151 20.67 -4.04 5.46
C ARG A 151 20.63 -2.98 6.55
N ASP A 152 21.74 -2.26 6.74
CA ASP A 152 21.86 -1.17 7.72
C ASP A 152 20.78 -0.09 7.59
N ASP A 153 20.29 0.14 6.36
CA ASP A 153 19.33 1.18 6.04
C ASP A 153 17.89 0.67 5.81
N ALA A 154 17.69 -0.65 5.76
CA ALA A 154 16.40 -1.23 5.36
C ALA A 154 16.23 -2.68 5.83
N SER A 155 15.16 -2.94 6.58
CA SER A 155 14.77 -4.33 6.89
C SER A 155 14.35 -5.08 5.63
N GLY A 156 14.48 -6.42 5.65
CA GLY A 156 13.98 -7.26 4.55
C GLY A 156 12.49 -7.06 4.25
N GLN A 157 11.68 -6.71 5.27
CA GLN A 157 10.26 -6.38 5.09
C GLN A 157 10.08 -5.09 4.27
N PHE A 158 10.87 -4.04 4.56
CA PHE A 158 10.82 -2.81 3.78
C PHE A 158 11.23 -3.03 2.34
N GLN A 159 12.29 -3.81 2.14
CA GLN A 159 12.79 -4.12 0.80
C GLN A 159 11.73 -4.87 -0.01
N ALA A 160 10.98 -5.79 0.60
CA ALA A 160 9.86 -6.47 -0.05
C ALA A 160 8.72 -5.49 -0.42
N ILE A 161 8.42 -4.52 0.43
CA ILE A 161 7.43 -3.46 0.16
C ILE A 161 7.91 -2.56 -0.98
N MET A 162 9.17 -2.12 -0.96
CA MET A 162 9.77 -1.32 -2.04
C MET A 162 9.73 -2.07 -3.38
N LYS A 163 10.03 -3.37 -3.38
CA LYS A 163 9.91 -4.21 -4.58
C LYS A 163 8.48 -4.22 -5.12
N TYR A 164 7.48 -4.28 -4.25
CA TYR A 164 6.07 -4.21 -4.67
C TYR A 164 5.75 -2.85 -5.31
N VAL A 165 6.13 -1.74 -4.68
CA VAL A 165 5.91 -0.37 -5.20
C VAL A 165 6.59 -0.19 -6.56
N LEU A 166 7.86 -0.58 -6.68
CA LEU A 166 8.61 -0.49 -7.94
C LEU A 166 7.98 -1.34 -9.05
N ALA A 167 7.45 -2.52 -8.72
CA ALA A 167 6.74 -3.35 -9.69
C ALA A 167 5.43 -2.71 -10.18
N GLN A 168 4.75 -1.91 -9.34
CA GLN A 168 3.56 -1.16 -9.79
C GLN A 168 3.96 0.09 -10.59
N HIS A 169 5.07 0.74 -10.23
CA HIS A 169 5.63 1.87 -10.99
C HIS A 169 5.98 1.50 -12.43
N GLN A 170 6.52 0.30 -12.65
CA GLN A 170 6.79 -0.22 -14.00
C GLN A 170 5.53 -0.32 -14.89
N LEU A 171 4.34 -0.29 -14.30
CA LEU A 171 3.07 -0.37 -15.02
C LEU A 171 2.47 1.01 -15.36
N VAL A 172 3.15 2.11 -15.00
CA VAL A 172 2.71 3.48 -15.32
C VAL A 172 2.66 3.69 -16.83
N GLU A 173 3.76 3.48 -17.56
CA GLU A 173 3.75 3.64 -19.02
C GLU A 173 2.79 2.67 -19.73
N PRO A 174 2.72 1.37 -19.39
CA PRO A 174 1.70 0.48 -19.93
C PRO A 174 0.27 0.98 -19.75
N LEU A 175 -0.06 1.57 -18.59
CA LEU A 175 -1.38 2.15 -18.35
C LEU A 175 -1.64 3.38 -19.24
N TYR A 176 -0.66 4.25 -19.40
CA TYR A 176 -0.73 5.39 -20.32
C TYR A 176 -0.84 4.97 -21.78
N GLN A 177 -0.20 3.86 -22.17
CA GLN A 177 -0.30 3.30 -23.50
C GLN A 177 -1.72 2.79 -23.78
N LEU A 178 -2.36 2.11 -22.81
CA LEU A 178 -3.76 1.69 -22.94
C LEU A 178 -4.69 2.90 -23.14
N GLU A 179 -4.42 4.01 -22.47
CA GLU A 179 -5.19 5.25 -22.65
C GLU A 179 -4.97 5.85 -24.03
N LYS A 180 -3.72 5.95 -24.49
CA LYS A 180 -3.39 6.46 -25.84
C LYS A 180 -4.07 5.63 -26.93
N GLU A 181 -4.15 4.32 -26.74
CA GLU A 181 -4.82 3.37 -27.64
C GLU A 181 -6.34 3.32 -27.47
N LYS A 182 -6.91 4.17 -26.60
CA LYS A 182 -8.35 4.24 -26.25
C LYS A 182 -8.91 2.96 -25.61
N LYS A 183 -8.05 2.03 -25.17
CA LYS A 183 -8.42 0.76 -24.53
C LYS A 183 -8.93 0.88 -23.09
N LEU A 184 -8.99 2.13 -22.59
CA LEU A 184 -9.61 2.51 -21.32
C LEU A 184 -10.91 3.30 -21.55
N SER A 185 -11.46 3.32 -22.78
CA SER A 185 -12.76 3.92 -23.08
C SER A 185 -13.92 2.95 -22.82
N PRO A 186 -15.15 3.46 -22.62
CA PRO A 186 -16.36 2.63 -22.59
C PRO A 186 -16.60 1.82 -23.88
N ASP A 187 -16.13 2.33 -25.02
CA ASP A 187 -16.32 1.69 -26.33
C ASP A 187 -15.39 0.48 -26.54
N THR A 188 -14.18 0.50 -25.96
CA THR A 188 -13.20 -0.59 -26.11
C THR A 188 -12.58 -1.04 -24.78
N PRO A 189 -13.38 -1.49 -23.79
CA PRO A 189 -12.94 -1.63 -22.41
C PRO A 189 -12.18 -2.94 -22.12
N ALA A 190 -12.15 -3.90 -23.05
CA ALA A 190 -11.71 -5.27 -22.76
C ALA A 190 -10.27 -5.34 -22.22
N ALA A 191 -9.33 -4.66 -22.87
CA ALA A 191 -7.93 -4.67 -22.45
C ALA A 191 -7.71 -3.87 -21.15
N GLY A 192 -8.37 -2.71 -21.01
CA GLY A 192 -8.36 -1.92 -19.77
C GLY A 192 -8.90 -2.72 -18.58
N ARG A 193 -9.98 -3.47 -18.78
CA ARG A 193 -10.56 -4.36 -17.76
C ARG A 193 -9.58 -5.43 -17.32
N VAL A 194 -8.95 -6.14 -18.26
CA VAL A 194 -7.94 -7.17 -17.94
C VAL A 194 -6.81 -6.58 -17.10
N PHE A 195 -6.33 -5.39 -17.47
CA PHE A 195 -5.29 -4.69 -16.73
C PHE A 195 -5.73 -4.34 -15.30
N LEU A 196 -6.85 -3.63 -15.15
CA LEU A 196 -7.32 -3.11 -13.87
C LEU A 196 -7.76 -4.22 -12.91
N GLU A 197 -8.44 -5.26 -13.41
CA GLU A 197 -8.73 -6.45 -12.61
C GLU A 197 -7.45 -7.19 -12.20
N GLY A 198 -6.43 -7.20 -13.07
CA GLY A 198 -5.10 -7.69 -12.73
C GLY A 198 -4.48 -6.94 -11.55
N GLN A 199 -4.68 -5.62 -11.46
CA GLN A 199 -4.22 -4.81 -10.33
C GLN A 199 -5.00 -5.12 -9.04
N LEU A 200 -6.33 -5.30 -9.11
CA LEU A 200 -7.15 -5.74 -7.97
C LEU A 200 -6.65 -7.08 -7.40
N LEU A 201 -6.30 -8.04 -8.25
CA LEU A 201 -5.76 -9.33 -7.85
C LEU A 201 -4.36 -9.21 -7.23
N LYS A 202 -3.47 -8.38 -7.81
CA LYS A 202 -2.12 -8.14 -7.26
C LYS A 202 -2.17 -7.46 -5.90
N GLY A 203 -2.99 -6.42 -5.75
CA GLY A 203 -3.23 -5.72 -4.48
C GLY A 203 -3.77 -6.67 -3.42
N SER A 204 -4.80 -7.44 -3.76
CA SER A 204 -5.41 -8.44 -2.87
C SER A 204 -4.43 -9.53 -2.45
N LYS A 205 -3.58 -10.03 -3.37
CA LYS A 205 -2.56 -11.03 -3.07
C LYS A 205 -1.47 -10.49 -2.15
N MET A 206 -0.98 -9.28 -2.39
CA MET A 206 0.01 -8.64 -1.52
C MET A 206 -0.57 -8.38 -0.13
N LEU A 207 -1.79 -7.84 -0.05
CA LEU A 207 -2.49 -7.58 1.21
C LEU A 207 -2.68 -8.87 2.02
N GLY A 208 -3.19 -9.94 1.38
CA GLY A 208 -3.35 -11.23 2.04
C GLY A 208 -2.03 -11.80 2.54
N ASN A 209 -0.95 -11.69 1.75
CA ASN A 209 0.38 -12.12 2.20
C ASN A 209 0.89 -11.30 3.39
N LEU A 210 0.67 -9.97 3.41
CA LEU A 210 1.05 -9.11 4.52
C LEU A 210 0.29 -9.49 5.80
N TRP A 211 -1.04 -9.64 5.72
CA TRP A 211 -1.86 -10.07 6.86
C TRP A 211 -1.43 -11.42 7.40
N PHE A 212 -1.26 -12.40 6.51
CA PHE A 212 -0.87 -13.76 6.90
C PHE A 212 0.52 -13.80 7.52
N THR A 213 1.48 -13.08 6.93
CA THR A 213 2.83 -12.95 7.49
C THR A 213 2.79 -12.29 8.87
N ALA A 214 2.04 -11.19 9.03
CA ALA A 214 1.92 -10.51 10.31
C ALA A 214 1.33 -11.42 11.40
N TRP A 215 0.26 -12.15 11.09
CA TRP A 215 -0.37 -13.08 12.03
C TRP A 215 0.57 -14.21 12.44
N LYS A 216 1.23 -14.85 11.47
CA LYS A 216 2.15 -15.97 11.71
C LYS A 216 3.37 -15.56 12.51
N GLU A 217 3.94 -14.40 12.23
CA GLU A 217 5.23 -13.97 12.79
C GLU A 217 5.11 -13.12 14.06
N ALA A 218 3.90 -12.67 14.42
CA ALA A 218 3.71 -11.90 15.66
C ALA A 218 4.12 -12.71 16.89
N PRO A 219 5.11 -12.27 17.69
CA PRO A 219 5.42 -12.90 18.97
C PRO A 219 4.32 -12.56 20.00
N PRO A 220 4.14 -13.32 21.09
CA PRO A 220 3.33 -12.83 22.22
C PRO A 220 3.98 -11.58 22.83
N ASP A 221 3.16 -10.61 23.25
CA ASP A 221 3.66 -9.41 23.92
C ASP A 221 4.04 -9.71 25.38
N ARG A 222 5.35 -9.71 25.67
CA ARG A 222 5.87 -10.08 27.00
C ARG A 222 5.51 -9.10 28.11
N PHE A 223 5.36 -7.82 27.78
CA PHE A 223 5.00 -6.80 28.76
C PHE A 223 3.56 -7.00 29.21
N LEU A 224 2.63 -7.11 28.26
CA LEU A 224 1.23 -7.40 28.53
C LEU A 224 1.08 -8.74 29.26
N GLN A 225 1.82 -9.77 28.83
CA GLN A 225 1.78 -11.08 29.47
C GLN A 225 2.17 -11.00 30.95
N SER A 226 3.25 -10.27 31.26
CA SER A 226 3.71 -10.06 32.64
C SER A 226 2.69 -9.24 33.45
N TYR A 227 2.08 -8.24 32.83
CA TYR A 227 1.06 -7.40 33.46
C TYR A 227 -0.19 -8.22 33.83
N LEU A 228 -0.72 -9.02 32.90
CA LEU A 228 -1.91 -9.84 33.15
C LEU A 228 -1.65 -10.96 34.16
N ALA A 229 -0.44 -11.55 34.16
CA ALA A 229 -0.04 -12.53 35.15
C ALA A 229 -0.05 -11.94 36.57
N LYS A 230 0.45 -10.72 36.76
CA LYS A 230 0.41 -10.02 38.04
C LYS A 230 -1.01 -9.70 38.49
N ARG A 231 -1.87 -9.25 37.57
CA ARG A 231 -3.30 -8.97 37.84
C ARG A 231 -4.05 -10.18 38.40
N LYS A 232 -3.63 -11.41 38.10
CA LYS A 232 -4.26 -12.64 38.62
C LYS A 232 -3.83 -12.98 40.05
N LEU A 233 -2.77 -12.36 40.55
CA LEU A 233 -2.24 -12.56 41.91
C LEU A 233 -2.78 -11.51 42.90
N GLU A 234 -3.40 -10.45 42.39
CA GLU A 234 -4.11 -9.39 43.13
C GLU A 234 -5.60 -9.73 43.24
#